data_AF-N1MT54-F1
#
_entry.id   AF-N1MT54-F1
#
_cell.length_a   1.000
_cell.length_b   1.000
_cell.length_c   1.000
_cell.angle_alpha   90.00
_cell.angle_beta   90.00
_cell.angle_gamma   90.00
#
_symmetry.space_group_name_H-M   'P 1'
#
loop_
_entity.id
_entity.type
_entity.pdbx_description
1 polymer ?
#
loop_
_entity_poly.entity_id
_entity_poly.type
_entity_poly.pdbx_seq_one_letter_code
_entity_poly.pdbx_strand_id
1 'polypeptide(L)'
;MTISGNLSASVDLHVDGTVEGDISCAALVQGPDSRIVGHVTAQSARLAGLVDGSITAQELVVESSARITGDVRYERITIEPGSRIEGHFAHNDHSPVTELKLITGDGAA
;
A
#
# COMPACT_ATOMS: atom_id res chain seq x y z
N MET A 1 -18.83 6.77 12.62
CA MET A 1 -19.35 7.05 11.27
C MET A 1 -18.83 5.95 10.38
N THR A 2 -19.71 5.29 9.62
CA THR A 2 -19.34 4.18 8.74
C THR A 2 -19.63 4.62 7.31
N ILE A 3 -18.62 4.54 6.45
CA ILE A 3 -18.69 4.91 5.04
C ILE A 3 -18.60 3.61 4.26
N SER A 4 -19.62 3.30 3.46
CA SER A 4 -19.63 2.11 2.61
C SER A 4 -19.84 2.49 1.15
N GLY A 5 -19.04 1.91 0.26
CA GLY A 5 -19.10 2.13 -1.19
C GLY A 5 -17.75 2.47 -1.82
N ASN A 6 -17.79 2.98 -3.05
CA ASN A 6 -16.60 3.31 -3.84
C ASN A 6 -16.19 4.75 -3.57
N LEU A 7 -14.98 4.94 -3.02
CA LEU A 7 -14.42 6.23 -2.68
C LEU A 7 -13.32 6.57 -3.69
N SER A 8 -13.49 7.64 -4.47
CA SER A 8 -12.43 8.16 -5.33
C SER A 8 -12.01 9.56 -4.90
N ALA A 9 -10.74 9.76 -4.60
CA ALA A 9 -10.19 11.07 -4.25
C ALA A 9 -8.93 11.39 -5.08
N SER A 10 -8.90 12.57 -5.70
CA SER A 10 -7.76 13.03 -6.50
C SER A 10 -6.62 13.63 -5.67
N VAL A 11 -6.83 13.77 -4.35
CA VAL A 11 -5.99 14.48 -3.38
C VAL A 11 -5.91 13.68 -2.09
N ASP A 12 -5.30 14.25 -1.06
CA ASP A 12 -5.23 13.72 0.30
C ASP A 12 -6.63 13.40 0.84
N LEU A 13 -6.83 12.13 1.19
CA LEU A 13 -8.04 11.63 1.82
C LEU A 13 -7.74 11.29 3.28
N HIS A 14 -8.36 12.02 4.20
CA HIS A 14 -8.30 11.71 5.63
C HIS A 14 -9.50 10.87 6.04
N VAL A 15 -9.24 9.70 6.62
CA VAL A 15 -10.26 8.76 7.06
C VAL A 15 -10.26 8.67 8.58
N ASP A 16 -11.34 9.18 9.17
CA ASP A 16 -11.64 9.09 10.59
C ASP A 16 -12.97 8.35 10.80
N GLY A 17 -12.89 7.04 11.07
CA GLY A 17 -14.07 6.19 11.26
C GLY A 17 -13.89 4.82 10.62
N THR A 18 -14.99 4.18 10.22
CA THR A 18 -14.97 2.87 9.57
C THR A 18 -15.27 3.01 8.08
N VAL A 19 -14.43 2.44 7.22
CA VAL A 19 -14.63 2.41 5.78
C VAL A 19 -14.76 0.97 5.30
N GLU A 20 -15.82 0.69 4.55
CA GLU A 20 -16.11 -0.62 3.98
C GLU A 20 -16.34 -0.51 2.47
N GLY A 21 -15.35 -0.91 1.67
CA GLY A 21 -15.46 -0.85 0.21
C GLY A 21 -14.14 -0.63 -0.52
N ASP A 22 -14.23 -0.10 -1.73
CA ASP A 22 -13.10 0.18 -2.61
C ASP A 22 -12.66 1.64 -2.49
N ILE A 23 -11.43 1.88 -2.04
CA ILE A 23 -10.84 3.21 -1.91
C ILE A 23 -9.79 3.40 -3.01
N SER A 24 -9.92 4.46 -3.80
CA SER A 24 -8.96 4.87 -4.81
C SER A 24 -8.55 6.31 -4.56
N CYS A 25 -7.31 6.55 -4.12
CA CYS A 25 -6.84 7.91 -3.87
C CYS A 25 -5.36 8.11 -4.21
N ALA A 26 -4.92 9.37 -4.34
CA ALA A 26 -3.48 9.64 -4.50
C ALA A 26 -2.75 9.43 -3.16
N ALA A 27 -3.28 10.03 -2.09
CA ALA A 27 -2.73 9.94 -0.75
C ALA A 27 -3.83 9.59 0.25
N LEU A 28 -3.63 8.52 1.01
CA LEU A 28 -4.51 8.09 2.09
C LEU A 28 -3.86 8.36 3.43
N VAL A 29 -4.58 9.04 4.33
CA VAL A 29 -4.21 9.20 5.74
C VAL A 29 -5.32 8.60 6.58
N GLN A 30 -4.96 7.62 7.40
CA GLN A 30 -5.89 6.83 8.20
C GLN A 30 -5.61 7.11 9.68
N GLY A 31 -6.61 7.63 10.41
CA GLY A 31 -6.45 7.96 11.83
C GLY A 31 -6.28 6.73 12.73
N PRO A 32 -5.75 6.88 13.96
CA PRO A 32 -5.47 5.74 14.87
C PRO A 32 -6.73 4.98 15.31
N ASP A 33 -7.85 5.67 15.47
CA ASP A 33 -9.15 5.08 15.86
C ASP A 33 -9.99 4.61 14.65
N SER A 34 -9.43 4.67 13.45
CA SER A 34 -10.14 4.31 12.22
C SER A 34 -9.94 2.84 11.84
N ARG A 35 -10.88 2.30 11.06
CA ARG A 35 -10.87 0.93 10.57
C ARG A 35 -11.21 0.89 9.09
N ILE A 36 -10.36 0.25 8.28
CA ILE A 36 -10.62 0.03 6.86
C ILE A 36 -10.85 -1.46 6.62
N VAL A 37 -11.93 -1.79 5.91
CA VAL A 37 -12.26 -3.15 5.48
C VAL A 37 -12.52 -3.14 3.97
N GLY A 38 -11.72 -3.84 3.19
CA GLY A 38 -11.92 -3.95 1.73
C GLY A 38 -10.65 -3.79 0.90
N HIS A 39 -10.79 -3.16 -0.26
CA HIS A 39 -9.70 -2.93 -1.21
C HIS A 39 -9.23 -1.47 -1.15
N VAL A 40 -7.95 -1.27 -0.86
CA VAL A 40 -7.35 0.06 -0.82
C VAL A 40 -6.34 0.18 -1.95
N THR A 41 -6.54 1.14 -2.85
CA THR A 41 -5.58 1.50 -3.89
C THR A 41 -5.15 2.95 -3.67
N ALA A 42 -3.86 3.15 -3.37
CA ALA A 42 -3.30 4.48 -3.21
C ALA A 42 -1.90 4.59 -3.80
N GLN A 43 -1.42 5.81 -4.10
CA GLN A 43 0.01 5.97 -4.39
C GLN A 43 0.79 6.03 -3.08
N SER A 44 0.34 6.87 -2.14
CA SER A 44 0.87 6.93 -0.78
C SER A 44 -0.21 6.58 0.23
N ALA A 45 0.08 5.69 1.17
CA ALA A 45 -0.85 5.28 2.22
C ALA A 45 -0.17 5.34 3.58
N ARG A 46 -0.71 6.17 4.48
CA ARG A 46 -0.32 6.24 5.90
C ARG A 46 -1.40 5.59 6.74
N LEU A 47 -1.03 4.50 7.40
CA LEU A 47 -1.93 3.69 8.21
C LEU A 47 -1.54 3.82 9.68
N ALA A 48 -2.45 4.31 10.52
CA ALA A 48 -2.25 4.42 11.97
C ALA A 48 -3.21 3.54 12.80
N GLY A 49 -4.25 2.98 12.18
CA GLY A 49 -5.27 2.20 12.84
C GLY A 49 -5.38 0.78 12.29
N LEU A 50 -6.61 0.25 12.20
CA LEU A 50 -6.89 -1.12 11.79
C LEU A 50 -7.19 -1.22 10.30
N VAL A 51 -6.55 -2.15 9.59
CA VAL A 51 -6.84 -2.44 8.19
C VAL A 51 -7.03 -3.95 8.00
N ASP A 52 -8.14 -4.33 7.38
CA ASP A 52 -8.51 -5.71 7.08
C ASP A 52 -8.87 -5.86 5.60
N GLY A 53 -8.10 -6.65 4.85
CA GLY A 53 -8.34 -6.88 3.43
C GLY A 53 -7.09 -6.71 2.58
N SER A 54 -7.24 -6.16 1.39
CA SER A 54 -6.16 -6.08 0.40
C SER A 54 -5.75 -4.64 0.13
N ILE A 55 -4.47 -4.35 0.37
CA ILE A 55 -3.88 -3.03 0.23
C ILE A 55 -2.95 -3.05 -0.97
N THR A 56 -3.08 -2.07 -1.85
CA THR A 56 -2.16 -1.83 -2.97
C THR A 56 -1.71 -0.38 -2.88
N ALA A 57 -0.45 -0.16 -2.46
CA ALA A 57 0.14 1.15 -2.37
C ALA A 57 1.50 1.19 -3.08
N GLN A 58 1.93 2.32 -3.65
CA GLN A 58 3.33 2.44 -4.06
C GLN A 58 4.20 2.66 -2.82
N GLU A 59 3.84 3.65 -2.02
CA GLU A 59 4.48 3.97 -0.75
C GLU A 59 3.51 3.69 0.41
N LEU A 60 3.90 2.76 1.29
CA LEU A 60 3.14 2.38 2.47
C LEU A 60 3.91 2.79 3.73
N VAL A 61 3.27 3.56 4.60
CA VAL A 61 3.79 3.94 5.90
C VAL A 61 2.87 3.36 6.97
N VAL A 62 3.44 2.50 7.80
CA VAL A 62 2.75 1.83 8.91
C VAL A 62 3.20 2.50 10.20
N GLU A 63 2.31 3.26 10.84
CA GLU A 63 2.61 3.92 12.11
C GLU A 63 2.62 2.93 13.28
N SER A 64 3.20 3.37 14.40
CA SER A 64 3.41 2.56 15.60
C SER A 64 2.14 1.89 16.17
N SER A 65 0.94 2.44 15.99
CA SER A 65 -0.33 1.85 16.47
C SER A 65 -1.05 0.99 15.42
N ALA A 66 -0.53 0.93 14.20
CA ALA A 66 -1.24 0.32 13.08
C ALA A 66 -1.30 -1.20 13.18
N ARG A 67 -2.43 -1.74 12.73
CA ARG A 67 -2.72 -3.17 12.69
C ARG A 67 -3.22 -3.56 11.32
N ILE A 68 -2.43 -4.31 10.58
CA ILE A 68 -2.76 -4.71 9.22
C ILE A 68 -2.98 -6.21 9.16
N THR A 69 -4.15 -6.62 8.66
CA THR A 69 -4.54 -8.01 8.46
C THR A 69 -4.93 -8.25 7.00
N GLY A 70 -4.20 -9.14 6.31
CA GLY A 70 -4.53 -9.52 4.92
C GLY A 70 -3.37 -9.38 3.92
N ASP A 71 -3.68 -9.10 2.66
CA ASP A 71 -2.72 -9.07 1.56
C ASP A 71 -2.26 -7.64 1.26
N VAL A 72 -0.97 -7.38 1.34
CA VAL A 72 -0.39 -6.05 1.14
C VAL A 72 0.60 -6.07 -0.02
N ARG A 73 0.27 -5.32 -1.07
CA ARG A 73 1.14 -5.05 -2.21
C ARG A 73 1.75 -3.66 -2.07
N TYR A 74 3.08 -3.60 -2.10
CA TYR A 74 3.81 -2.34 -1.93
C TYR A 74 5.08 -2.27 -2.77
N GLU A 75 5.51 -1.07 -3.15
CA GLU A 75 6.83 -0.83 -3.75
C GLU A 75 7.84 -0.32 -2.70
N ARG A 76 7.41 0.57 -1.81
CA ARG A 76 8.20 1.03 -0.66
C ARG A 76 7.37 0.91 0.59
N ILE A 77 7.97 0.33 1.64
CA ILE A 77 7.33 0.20 2.94
C ILE A 77 8.21 0.83 4.02
N THR A 78 7.58 1.63 4.88
CA THR A 78 8.18 2.16 6.10
C THR A 78 7.36 1.66 7.27
N ILE A 79 8.00 1.04 8.24
CA ILE A 79 7.34 0.42 9.38
C ILE A 79 7.89 1.07 10.65
N GLU A 80 7.03 1.73 11.39
CA GLU A 80 7.38 2.27 12.70
C GLU A 80 7.36 1.18 13.79
N PRO A 81 8.23 1.31 14.82
CA PRO A 81 8.27 0.37 15.91
C PRO A 81 6.97 0.40 16.73
N GLY A 82 6.37 -0.78 16.93
CA GLY A 82 5.10 -0.95 17.66
C GLY A 82 3.96 -1.47 16.81
N SER A 83 4.08 -1.34 15.48
CA SER A 83 3.06 -1.83 14.54
C SER A 83 2.95 -3.35 14.57
N ARG A 84 1.74 -3.86 14.28
CA ARG A 84 1.48 -5.30 14.19
C ARG A 84 0.89 -5.63 12.83
N ILE A 85 1.49 -6.61 12.19
CA ILE A 85 1.21 -6.93 10.80
C ILE A 85 1.02 -8.45 10.72
N GLU A 86 -0.14 -8.88 10.25
CA GLU A 86 -0.53 -10.28 10.14
C GLU A 86 -1.10 -10.57 8.75
N GLY A 87 -0.29 -11.13 7.86
CA GLY A 87 -0.77 -11.40 6.50
C GLY A 87 0.34 -11.67 5.50
N HIS A 88 0.01 -11.47 4.23
CA HIS A 88 0.93 -11.70 3.12
C HIS A 88 1.41 -10.39 2.53
N PHE A 89 2.73 -10.22 2.42
CA PHE A 89 3.37 -9.01 1.93
C PHE A 89 4.05 -9.33 0.61
N ALA A 90 3.55 -8.74 -0.48
CA ALA A 90 4.10 -8.90 -1.81
C ALA A 90 4.73 -7.59 -2.26
N HIS A 91 6.05 -7.59 -2.37
CA HIS A 91 6.78 -6.47 -2.95
C HIS A 91 6.51 -6.44 -4.46
N ASN A 92 5.95 -5.35 -4.96
CA ASN A 92 5.72 -5.16 -6.38
C ASN A 92 7.03 -4.66 -7.01
N ASP A 93 7.95 -5.59 -7.24
CA ASP A 93 9.20 -5.27 -7.92
C ASP A 93 8.87 -4.98 -9.39
N HIS A 94 8.77 -3.69 -9.73
CA HIS A 94 8.88 -3.26 -11.11
C HIS A 94 10.33 -3.52 -11.52
N SER A 95 10.69 -4.79 -11.75
CA SER A 95 11.95 -5.14 -12.41
C SER A 95 11.82 -4.68 -13.87
N PRO A 96 12.49 -3.60 -14.32
CA PRO A 96 12.81 -3.55 -15.72
C PRO A 96 13.71 -4.75 -15.95
N VAL A 97 13.20 -5.76 -16.66
CA VAL A 97 14.03 -6.82 -17.26
C VAL A 97 15.04 -6.09 -18.13
N THR A 98 16.19 -5.77 -17.54
CA THR A 98 17.32 -5.23 -18.28
C THR A 98 17.89 -6.43 -18.99
N GLU A 99 17.41 -6.66 -20.22
CA GLU A 99 18.07 -7.56 -21.16
C GLU A 99 19.54 -7.14 -21.23
N LEU A 100 20.41 -7.91 -20.56
CA LEU A 100 21.84 -7.85 -20.81
C LEU A 100 22.06 -8.39 -22.21
N LYS A 101 21.99 -7.49 -23.20
CA LYS A 101 22.39 -7.76 -24.58
C LYS A 101 23.91 -7.88 -24.58
N LEU A 102 24.41 -9.10 -24.37
CA LEU A 102 25.80 -9.45 -24.60
C LEU A 102 26.13 -9.08 -26.05
N ILE A 103 26.99 -8.08 -26.23
CA ILE A 103 27.56 -7.75 -27.53
C ILE A 103 28.46 -8.92 -27.96
N THR A 104 28.11 -9.57 -29.07
CA THR A 104 29.05 -10.40 -29.83
C THR A 104 30.21 -9.50 -30.22
N GLY A 105 31.36 -9.71 -29.59
CA GLY A 105 32.63 -9.20 -30.04
C GLY A 105 33.16 -10.11 -31.13
N ASP A 106 32.88 -9.73 -32.37
CA ASP A 106 33.68 -10.13 -33.52
C ASP A 106 35.12 -9.65 -33.28
N GLY A 107 36.06 -10.59 -33.30
CA GLY A 107 37.47 -10.36 -33.04
C GLY A 107 38.29 -11.22 -33.96
N ALA A 108 38.27 -10.87 -35.24
CA ALA A 108 39.19 -11.35 -36.26
C ALA A 108 40.65 -11.11 -35.83
N ALA A 109 41.44 -12.18 -35.82
CA ALA A 109 42.87 -12.19 -36.18
C ALA A 109 43.32 -13.64 -36.40
#